data_AF-A0A661CGI3-F1
#
_entry.id   AF-A0A661CGI3-F1
#
_cell.length_a   1.000
_cell.length_b   1.000
_cell.length_c   1.000
_cell.angle_alpha   90.00
_cell.angle_beta   90.00
_cell.angle_gamma   90.00
#
_symmetry.space_group_name_H-M   'P 1'
#
loop_
_entity.id
_entity.type
_entity.pdbx_description
1 polymer ?
#
loop_
_entity_poly.entity_id
_entity_poly.type
_entity_poly.pdbx_seq_one_letter_code
_entity_poly.pdbx_strand_id
1 'polypeptide(L)'
;MSISRPLLTPNQITLIRLAMVIPFFFLWFLVELEWVRSIIVFIFVLIFVFDSVDGYIAQKYNMKTTIGGFLYPVVDHISILAFLLMLAHIDILPLWVAFIIAFRDTLVTFLRQLAQLKGINLFPSNFGKTKAELCYFLFPTLYFLQYTDSIGIYVFSLVGLAIFMVYLFPTLFTYDWEYKKLMLYAWGFILSYVFLYMLFQYPSLNLFDHVRIAFVLVMLFFYLGSGVQYFYKNWEVLKG
;
A
#
# COMPACT_ATOMS: atom_id res chain seq x y z
N MET A 1 -8.20 35.88 2.28
CA MET A 1 -8.47 35.16 1.03
C MET A 1 -9.58 34.16 1.27
N SER A 2 -10.76 34.35 0.68
CA SER A 2 -11.87 33.39 0.77
C SER A 2 -11.46 32.13 0.01
N ILE A 3 -11.20 31.03 0.71
CA ILE A 3 -10.88 29.76 0.05
C ILE A 3 -12.20 29.24 -0.54
N SER A 4 -12.31 29.26 -1.87
CA SER A 4 -13.47 28.74 -2.59
C SER A 4 -13.70 27.28 -2.22
N ARG A 5 -14.94 26.94 -1.84
CA ARG A 5 -15.32 25.57 -1.47
C ARG A 5 -14.99 24.60 -2.61
N PRO A 6 -14.47 23.40 -2.33
CA PRO A 6 -14.19 22.40 -3.34
C PRO A 6 -15.49 21.93 -4.02
N LEU A 7 -15.40 21.53 -5.30
CA LEU A 7 -16.55 21.03 -6.08
C LEU A 7 -17.14 19.74 -5.51
N LEU A 8 -16.29 18.89 -4.91
CA LEU A 8 -16.68 17.64 -4.26
C LEU A 8 -16.20 17.65 -2.81
N THR A 9 -17.07 17.20 -1.90
CA THR A 9 -16.72 16.99 -0.49
C THR A 9 -15.90 15.71 -0.32
N PRO A 10 -15.04 15.60 0.73
CA PRO A 10 -14.29 14.37 1.00
C PRO A 10 -15.19 13.12 1.06
N ASN A 11 -16.35 13.22 1.71
CA ASN A 11 -17.30 12.11 1.80
C ASN A 11 -17.83 11.66 0.43
N GLN A 12 -18.10 12.60 -0.49
CA GLN A 12 -18.53 12.27 -1.84
C GLN A 12 -17.43 11.54 -2.61
N ILE A 13 -16.18 11.96 -2.46
CA ILE A 13 -15.04 11.29 -3.09
C ILE A 13 -14.90 9.86 -2.54
N THR A 14 -15.00 9.67 -1.22
CA THR A 14 -14.96 8.35 -0.60
C THR A 14 -16.12 7.45 -1.06
N LEU A 15 -17.33 7.98 -1.23
CA LEU A 15 -18.47 7.23 -1.75
C LEU A 15 -18.30 6.86 -3.24
N ILE A 16 -17.81 7.79 -4.06
CA ILE A 16 -17.49 7.51 -5.47
C ILE A 16 -16.45 6.39 -5.56
N ARG A 17 -15.43 6.44 -4.70
CA ARG A 17 -14.39 5.41 -4.61
C ARG A 17 -14.98 4.04 -4.29
N LEU A 18 -15.82 3.95 -3.26
CA LEU A 18 -16.51 2.70 -2.93
C LEU A 18 -17.39 2.19 -4.08
N ALA A 19 -18.13 3.10 -4.72
CA ALA A 19 -18.97 2.79 -5.87
C ALA A 19 -18.18 2.35 -7.12
N MET A 20 -16.89 2.71 -7.23
CA MET A 20 -15.99 2.21 -8.25
C MET A 20 -15.39 0.85 -7.85
N VAL A 21 -14.87 0.71 -6.62
CA VAL A 21 -14.19 -0.51 -6.16
C VAL A 21 -15.08 -1.75 -6.31
N ILE A 22 -16.33 -1.68 -5.85
CA ILE A 22 -17.23 -2.84 -5.83
C ILE A 22 -17.47 -3.42 -7.24
N PRO A 23 -18.00 -2.67 -8.22
CA PRO A 23 -18.28 -3.25 -9.54
C PRO A 23 -17.03 -3.70 -10.27
N PHE A 24 -15.93 -2.95 -10.20
CA PHE A 24 -14.69 -3.34 -10.89
C PHE A 24 -13.99 -4.53 -10.25
N PHE A 25 -14.10 -4.68 -8.93
CA PHE A 25 -13.69 -5.89 -8.24
C PHE A 25 -14.45 -7.10 -8.76
N PHE A 26 -15.79 -7.07 -8.81
CA PHE A 26 -16.55 -8.21 -9.36
C PHE A 26 -16.28 -8.43 -10.85
N LEU A 27 -16.18 -7.36 -11.64
CA LEU A 27 -15.90 -7.45 -13.07
C LEU A 27 -14.56 -8.17 -13.35
N TRP A 28 -13.55 -7.98 -12.49
CA TRP A 28 -12.26 -8.66 -12.59
C TRP A 28 -12.38 -10.20 -12.57
N PHE A 29 -13.24 -10.73 -11.71
CA PHE A 29 -13.47 -12.18 -11.58
C PHE A 29 -14.47 -12.72 -12.59
N LEU A 30 -15.37 -11.86 -13.11
CA LEU A 30 -16.39 -12.26 -14.08
C LEU A 30 -15.88 -12.22 -15.53
N VAL A 31 -14.86 -11.42 -15.83
CA VAL A 31 -14.38 -11.17 -17.18
C VAL A 31 -12.89 -11.50 -17.31
N GLU A 32 -12.59 -12.57 -18.04
CA GLU A 32 -11.22 -13.06 -18.26
C GLU A 32 -10.54 -12.44 -19.50
N LEU A 33 -10.99 -11.25 -19.93
CA LEU A 33 -10.37 -10.53 -21.04
C LEU A 33 -9.23 -9.64 -20.54
N GLU A 34 -8.02 -9.83 -21.08
CA GLU A 34 -6.81 -9.11 -20.64
C GLU A 34 -6.93 -7.58 -20.77
N TRP A 35 -7.56 -7.10 -21.83
CA TRP A 35 -7.80 -5.67 -22.02
C TRP A 35 -8.78 -5.10 -20.97
N VAL A 36 -9.79 -5.88 -20.54
CA VAL A 36 -10.71 -5.50 -19.45
C VAL A 36 -9.97 -5.44 -18.13
N ARG A 37 -9.16 -6.46 -17.82
CA ARG A 37 -8.32 -6.48 -16.61
C ARG A 37 -7.36 -5.30 -16.58
N SER A 38 -6.76 -4.94 -17.72
CA SER A 38 -5.85 -3.79 -17.82
C SER A 38 -6.57 -2.46 -17.55
N ILE A 39 -7.79 -2.29 -18.05
CA ILE A 39 -8.64 -1.13 -17.73
C ILE A 39 -8.97 -1.11 -16.23
N ILE A 40 -9.32 -2.26 -15.65
CA ILE A 40 -9.61 -2.37 -14.21
C ILE A 40 -8.39 -1.96 -13.37
N VAL A 41 -7.18 -2.43 -13.71
CA VAL A 41 -5.95 -2.00 -13.01
C VAL A 41 -5.79 -0.48 -13.07
N PHE A 42 -6.00 0.13 -14.24
CA PHE A 42 -5.92 1.58 -14.39
C PHE A 42 -6.96 2.31 -13.52
N ILE A 43 -8.18 1.77 -13.42
CA ILE A 43 -9.23 2.32 -12.56
C ILE A 43 -8.84 2.21 -11.07
N PHE A 44 -8.23 1.10 -10.64
CA PHE A 44 -7.72 0.97 -9.28
C PHE A 44 -6.60 1.98 -8.97
N VAL A 45 -5.74 2.31 -9.94
CA VAL A 45 -4.79 3.43 -9.80
C VAL A 45 -5.51 4.75 -9.54
N LEU A 46 -6.56 5.04 -10.32
CA LEU A 46 -7.34 6.27 -10.13
C LEU A 46 -8.04 6.31 -8.77
N ILE A 47 -8.60 5.18 -8.32
CA ILE A 47 -9.19 5.01 -6.99
C ILE A 47 -8.20 5.40 -5.89
N PHE A 48 -6.95 4.95 -6.01
CA PHE A 48 -5.89 5.27 -5.05
C PHE A 48 -5.44 6.73 -5.09
N VAL A 49 -5.39 7.32 -6.29
CA VAL A 49 -5.14 8.76 -6.43
C VAL A 49 -6.27 9.57 -5.77
N PHE A 50 -7.54 9.16 -5.93
CA PHE A 50 -8.67 9.84 -5.29
C PHE A 50 -8.61 9.80 -3.75
N ASP A 51 -8.09 8.74 -3.15
CA ASP A 51 -7.83 8.64 -1.70
C ASP A 51 -6.76 9.63 -1.21
N SER A 52 -5.75 9.90 -2.02
CA SER A 52 -4.77 10.94 -1.67
C SER A 52 -5.38 12.34 -1.75
N VAL A 53 -6.28 12.54 -2.72
CA VAL A 53 -6.94 13.83 -2.98
C VAL A 53 -7.98 14.16 -1.90
N ASP A 54 -8.82 13.21 -1.47
CA ASP A 54 -9.84 13.47 -0.45
C ASP A 54 -9.23 13.81 0.92
N GLY A 55 -8.12 13.15 1.29
CA GLY A 55 -7.34 13.44 2.48
C GLY A 55 -6.74 14.84 2.45
N TYR A 56 -6.24 15.28 1.30
CA TYR A 56 -5.73 16.65 1.11
C TYR A 56 -6.85 17.69 1.22
N ILE A 57 -8.01 17.45 0.59
CA ILE A 57 -9.16 18.35 0.66
C ILE A 57 -9.68 18.46 2.09
N ALA A 58 -9.82 17.33 2.80
CA ALA A 58 -10.30 17.32 4.18
C ALA A 58 -9.40 18.15 5.12
N GLN A 59 -8.08 18.08 4.94
CA GLN A 59 -7.11 18.87 5.71
C GLN A 59 -7.15 20.35 5.33
N LYS A 60 -7.13 20.67 4.03
CA LYS A 60 -7.07 22.05 3.53
C LYS A 60 -8.32 22.87 3.86
N TYR A 61 -9.49 22.23 3.82
CA TYR A 61 -10.78 22.88 4.02
C TYR A 61 -11.39 22.64 5.40
N ASN A 62 -10.68 21.93 6.27
CA ASN A 62 -11.12 21.54 7.61
C ASN A 62 -12.50 20.85 7.62
N MET A 63 -12.80 20.10 6.56
CA MET A 63 -14.09 19.43 6.32
C MET A 63 -14.10 18.03 6.92
N LYS A 64 -13.88 17.93 8.23
CA LYS A 64 -13.96 16.65 8.96
C LYS A 64 -15.39 16.43 9.44
N THR A 65 -16.00 15.33 9.01
CA THR A 65 -17.33 14.91 9.48
C THR A 65 -17.22 13.60 10.25
N THR A 66 -18.12 13.37 11.20
CA THR A 66 -18.19 12.12 11.98
C THR A 66 -18.42 10.91 11.08
N ILE A 67 -19.34 11.03 10.12
CA ILE A 67 -19.63 9.99 9.12
C ILE A 67 -18.40 9.71 8.25
N GLY A 68 -17.73 10.76 7.77
CA GLY A 68 -16.52 10.63 6.97
C GLY A 68 -15.37 9.98 7.73
N GLY A 69 -15.23 10.28 9.02
CA GLY A 69 -14.21 9.67 9.89
C GLY A 69 -14.37 8.15 10.07
N PHE A 70 -15.61 7.64 10.00
CA PHE A 70 -15.89 6.20 10.04
C PHE A 70 -15.81 5.56 8.65
N LEU A 71 -16.41 6.18 7.64
CA LEU A 71 -16.48 5.64 6.29
C LEU A 71 -15.11 5.54 5.63
N TYR A 72 -14.24 6.53 5.87
CA TYR A 72 -12.93 6.61 5.22
C TYR A 72 -12.02 5.39 5.52
N PRO A 73 -11.78 4.99 6.78
CA PRO A 73 -11.01 3.78 7.08
C PRO A 73 -11.63 2.49 6.52
N VAL A 74 -12.96 2.42 6.45
CA VAL A 74 -13.66 1.23 5.93
C VAL A 74 -13.43 1.09 4.42
N VAL A 75 -13.60 2.18 3.67
CA VAL A 75 -13.40 2.16 2.22
C VAL A 75 -11.92 1.95 1.86
N ASP A 76 -10.99 2.53 2.63
CA ASP A 76 -9.56 2.24 2.51
C ASP A 76 -9.26 0.73 2.65
N HIS A 77 -9.74 0.11 3.72
CA HIS A 77 -9.60 -1.33 3.95
C HIS A 77 -10.18 -2.18 2.83
N ILE A 78 -11.39 -1.86 2.37
CA ILE A 78 -12.03 -2.59 1.26
C ILE A 78 -11.21 -2.45 -0.03
N SER A 79 -10.68 -1.27 -0.32
CA SER A 79 -9.90 -1.01 -1.53
C SER A 79 -8.60 -1.83 -1.54
N ILE A 80 -7.89 -1.86 -0.40
CA ILE A 80 -6.66 -2.64 -0.24
C ILE A 80 -6.96 -4.14 -0.34
N LEU A 81 -8.01 -4.64 0.33
CA LEU A 81 -8.41 -6.05 0.29
C LEU A 81 -8.80 -6.50 -1.12
N ALA A 82 -9.65 -5.73 -1.79
CA ALA A 82 -10.07 -6.00 -3.17
C ALA A 82 -8.84 -6.14 -4.07
N PHE A 83 -7.89 -5.22 -3.94
CA PHE A 83 -6.68 -5.23 -4.74
C PHE A 83 -5.77 -6.43 -4.46
N LEU A 84 -5.53 -6.77 -3.20
CA LEU A 84 -4.71 -7.93 -2.82
C LEU A 84 -5.29 -9.25 -3.35
N LEU A 85 -6.63 -9.39 -3.28
CA LEU A 85 -7.33 -10.56 -3.79
C LEU A 85 -7.27 -10.64 -5.32
N MET A 86 -7.36 -9.51 -6.02
CA MET A 86 -7.21 -9.47 -7.48
C MET A 86 -5.82 -9.91 -7.93
N LEU A 87 -4.75 -9.49 -7.23
CA LEU A 87 -3.39 -9.96 -7.53
C LEU A 87 -3.18 -11.43 -7.18
N ALA A 88 -3.77 -11.89 -6.09
CA ALA A 88 -3.70 -13.30 -5.71
C ALA A 88 -4.44 -14.19 -6.71
N HIS A 89 -5.52 -13.70 -7.33
CA HIS A 89 -6.28 -14.41 -8.36
C HIS A 89 -5.46 -14.72 -9.61
N ILE A 90 -4.52 -13.85 -9.98
CA ILE A 90 -3.65 -14.03 -11.15
C ILE A 90 -2.24 -14.52 -10.76
N ASP A 91 -2.11 -15.13 -9.58
CA ASP A 91 -0.87 -15.70 -9.04
C ASP A 91 0.32 -14.73 -8.91
N ILE A 92 0.11 -13.42 -9.04
CA ILE A 92 1.17 -12.43 -8.84
C ILE A 92 1.57 -12.34 -7.37
N LEU A 93 0.59 -12.39 -6.47
CA LEU A 93 0.80 -12.34 -5.03
C LEU A 93 0.36 -13.66 -4.40
N PRO A 94 1.24 -14.39 -3.69
CA PRO A 94 0.80 -15.58 -2.97
C PRO A 94 -0.32 -15.25 -1.98
N LEU A 95 -1.39 -16.04 -1.97
CA LEU A 95 -2.57 -15.78 -1.15
C LEU A 95 -2.24 -15.64 0.35
N TRP A 96 -1.24 -16.39 0.85
CA TRP A 96 -0.79 -16.29 2.22
C TRP A 96 -0.16 -14.92 2.55
N VAL A 97 0.53 -14.30 1.59
CA VAL A 97 1.07 -12.94 1.75
C VAL A 97 -0.06 -11.93 1.80
N ALA A 98 -1.03 -12.05 0.88
CA ALA A 98 -2.23 -11.22 0.88
C ALA A 98 -2.95 -11.28 2.24
N PHE A 99 -3.09 -12.48 2.80
CA PHE A 99 -3.69 -12.69 4.12
C PHE A 99 -2.89 -12.02 5.25
N ILE A 100 -1.56 -12.16 5.28
CA ILE A 100 -0.73 -11.51 6.32
C ILE A 100 -0.88 -9.98 6.25
N ILE A 101 -0.82 -9.40 5.05
CA ILE A 101 -0.97 -7.96 4.85
C ILE A 101 -2.35 -7.50 5.33
N ALA A 102 -3.41 -8.15 4.85
CA ALA A 102 -4.80 -7.88 5.19
C ALA A 102 -5.07 -7.98 6.71
N PHE A 103 -4.61 -9.07 7.33
CA PHE A 103 -4.78 -9.34 8.74
C PHE A 103 -4.09 -8.28 9.59
N ARG A 104 -2.82 -7.99 9.30
CA ARG A 104 -2.05 -6.97 10.00
C ARG A 104 -2.72 -5.61 9.90
N ASP A 105 -3.24 -5.25 8.73
CA ASP A 105 -3.84 -3.92 8.54
C ASP A 105 -5.16 -3.79 9.31
N THR A 106 -5.97 -4.84 9.28
CA THR A 106 -7.22 -4.93 10.06
C THR A 106 -6.92 -4.85 11.55
N LEU A 107 -5.89 -5.55 12.02
CA LEU A 107 -5.51 -5.58 13.43
C LEU A 107 -5.06 -4.19 13.92
N VAL A 108 -4.22 -3.48 13.17
CA VAL A 108 -3.77 -2.12 13.55
C VAL A 108 -4.93 -1.13 13.55
N THR A 109 -5.82 -1.18 12.55
CA THR A 109 -7.00 -0.30 12.49
C THR A 109 -7.97 -0.59 13.63
N PHE A 110 -8.22 -1.86 13.93
CA PHE A 110 -9.09 -2.27 15.02
C PHE A 110 -8.56 -1.82 16.39
N LEU A 111 -7.27 -2.03 16.67
CA LEU A 111 -6.63 -1.57 17.91
C LEU A 111 -6.71 -0.05 18.06
N ARG A 112 -6.52 0.68 16.96
CA ARG A 112 -6.66 2.15 16.97
C ARG A 112 -8.06 2.59 17.37
N GLN A 113 -9.09 1.94 16.82
CA GLN A 113 -10.48 2.24 17.14
C GLN A 113 -10.79 1.89 18.61
N LEU A 114 -10.34 0.73 19.10
CA LEU A 114 -10.51 0.34 20.50
C LEU A 114 -9.88 1.34 21.48
N ALA A 115 -8.68 1.82 21.18
CA ALA A 115 -8.03 2.81 22.02
C ALA A 115 -8.77 4.16 22.02
N GLN A 116 -9.28 4.60 20.86
CA GLN A 116 -10.11 5.80 20.78
C GLN A 116 -11.39 5.69 21.61
N LEU A 117 -12.04 4.52 21.63
CA LEU A 117 -13.21 4.26 22.49
C LEU A 117 -12.88 4.32 23.98
N LYS A 118 -11.66 3.98 24.37
CA LYS A 118 -11.15 4.12 25.75
C LYS A 118 -10.65 5.52 26.09
N GLY A 119 -10.77 6.50 25.18
CA GLY A 119 -10.24 7.85 25.37
C GLY A 119 -8.71 7.94 25.27
N ILE A 120 -8.06 6.87 24.80
CA ILE A 120 -6.61 6.78 24.67
C ILE A 120 -6.21 7.31 23.29
N ASN A 121 -5.52 8.45 23.26
CA ASN A 121 -5.00 9.02 22.03
C ASN A 121 -3.69 8.32 21.64
N LEU A 122 -3.77 7.41 20.67
CA LEU A 122 -2.59 6.77 20.08
C LEU A 122 -1.94 7.66 19.03
N PHE A 123 -0.61 7.66 19.01
CA PHE A 123 0.16 8.46 18.06
C PHE A 123 0.06 7.85 16.65
N PRO A 124 -0.24 8.67 15.62
CA PRO A 124 -0.23 8.19 14.25
C PRO A 124 1.20 7.80 13.84
N SER A 125 1.34 6.64 13.20
CA SER A 125 2.59 6.27 12.53
C SER A 125 2.65 7.00 11.18
N ASN A 126 3.55 7.97 11.03
CA ASN A 126 3.81 8.63 9.74
C ASN A 126 4.15 7.62 8.63
N PHE A 127 4.66 6.44 8.99
CA PHE A 127 5.06 5.37 8.08
C PHE A 127 3.85 4.63 7.48
N GLY A 128 2.66 4.83 8.07
CA GLY A 128 1.39 4.36 7.52
C GLY A 128 1.02 5.02 6.19
N LYS A 129 1.49 6.25 5.93
CA LYS A 129 1.32 6.92 4.63
C LYS A 129 2.28 6.37 3.58
N THR A 130 3.56 6.23 3.94
CA THR A 130 4.60 5.75 3.03
C THR A 130 4.32 4.33 2.52
N LYS A 131 3.75 3.44 3.36
CA LYS A 131 3.35 2.09 2.90
C LYS A 131 2.26 2.13 1.83
N ALA A 132 1.28 3.03 1.96
CA ALA A 132 0.11 3.07 1.07
C ALA A 132 0.53 3.60 -0.31
N GLU A 133 1.32 4.66 -0.33
CA GLU A 133 1.88 5.25 -1.56
C GLU A 133 2.77 4.25 -2.32
N LEU A 134 3.62 3.50 -1.60
CA LEU A 134 4.43 2.44 -2.19
C LEU A 134 3.56 1.33 -2.81
N CYS A 135 2.49 0.93 -2.14
CA CYS A 135 1.60 -0.09 -2.65
C CYS A 135 0.89 0.37 -3.92
N TYR A 136 0.36 1.60 -3.93
CA TYR A 136 -0.30 2.18 -5.11
C TYR A 136 0.58 2.19 -6.35
N PHE A 137 1.90 2.33 -6.17
CA PHE A 137 2.84 2.27 -7.28
C PHE A 137 3.20 0.83 -7.69
N LEU A 138 3.51 -0.04 -6.71
CA LEU A 138 3.98 -1.41 -6.97
C LEU A 138 2.94 -2.28 -7.68
N PHE A 139 1.68 -2.02 -7.39
CA PHE A 139 0.55 -2.84 -7.76
C PHE A 139 0.24 -2.89 -9.28
N PRO A 140 0.12 -1.74 -9.99
CA PRO A 140 0.04 -1.74 -11.45
C PRO A 140 1.32 -2.23 -12.11
N THR A 141 2.48 -1.90 -11.54
CA THR A 141 3.78 -2.30 -12.09
C THR A 141 3.90 -3.81 -12.15
N LEU A 142 3.54 -4.52 -11.08
CA LEU A 142 3.55 -5.99 -11.05
C LEU A 142 2.59 -6.60 -12.08
N TYR A 143 1.40 -6.02 -12.27
CA TYR A 143 0.45 -6.49 -13.28
C TYR A 143 0.98 -6.32 -14.72
N PHE A 144 1.55 -5.17 -15.07
CA PHE A 144 2.06 -4.94 -16.43
C PHE A 144 3.37 -5.67 -16.72
N LEU A 145 4.19 -5.94 -15.69
CA LEU A 145 5.44 -6.68 -15.82
C LEU A 145 5.26 -8.08 -16.42
N GLN A 146 4.10 -8.75 -16.21
CA GLN A 146 3.85 -10.09 -16.76
C GLN A 146 3.65 -10.10 -18.28
N TYR A 147 3.28 -8.96 -18.87
CA TYR A 147 3.01 -8.79 -20.29
C TYR A 147 4.16 -8.12 -21.04
N THR A 148 5.30 -7.92 -20.37
CA THR A 148 6.41 -7.13 -20.90
C THR A 148 7.60 -8.03 -21.23
N ASP A 149 8.28 -7.73 -22.35
CA ASP A 149 9.53 -8.39 -22.71
C ASP A 149 10.63 -8.14 -21.66
N SER A 150 11.69 -8.96 -21.71
CA SER A 150 12.82 -8.89 -20.75
C SER A 150 13.38 -7.46 -20.58
N ILE A 151 13.49 -6.69 -21.67
CA ILE A 151 13.96 -5.30 -21.62
C ILE A 151 13.02 -4.42 -20.79
N GLY A 152 11.72 -4.52 -21.02
CA GLY A 152 10.77 -3.72 -20.26
C GLY A 152 10.66 -4.16 -18.80
N ILE A 153 10.93 -5.45 -18.49
CA ILE A 153 11.10 -5.89 -17.09
C ILE A 153 12.23 -5.11 -16.40
N TYR A 154 13.38 -4.95 -17.05
CA TYR A 154 14.48 -4.13 -16.51
C TYR A 154 14.09 -2.67 -16.35
N VAL A 155 13.43 -2.07 -17.36
CA VAL A 155 13.03 -0.66 -17.33
C VAL A 155 12.02 -0.41 -16.20
N PHE A 156 10.95 -1.21 -16.10
CA PHE A 156 9.97 -1.10 -15.02
C PHE A 156 10.57 -1.34 -13.65
N SER A 157 11.52 -2.28 -13.53
CA SER A 157 12.24 -2.52 -12.28
C SER A 157 13.08 -1.30 -11.87
N LEU A 158 13.78 -0.67 -12.80
CA LEU A 158 14.57 0.55 -12.55
C LEU A 158 13.68 1.74 -12.17
N VAL A 159 12.56 1.93 -12.87
CA VAL A 159 11.57 2.98 -12.55
C VAL A 159 10.97 2.74 -11.17
N GLY A 160 10.59 1.50 -10.86
CA GLY A 160 10.11 1.11 -9.54
C GLY A 160 11.14 1.37 -8.44
N LEU A 161 12.41 1.06 -8.69
CA LEU A 161 13.50 1.33 -7.77
C LEU A 161 13.74 2.83 -7.58
N ALA A 162 13.68 3.63 -8.65
CA ALA A 162 13.80 5.08 -8.59
C ALA A 162 12.66 5.72 -7.76
N ILE A 163 11.42 5.30 -8.00
CA ILE A 163 10.26 5.80 -7.25
C ILE A 163 10.33 5.36 -5.79
N PHE A 164 10.70 4.10 -5.55
CA PHE A 164 10.98 3.59 -4.22
C PHE A 164 12.03 4.45 -3.49
N MET A 165 13.12 4.83 -4.17
CA MET A 165 14.13 5.73 -3.61
C MET A 165 13.58 7.12 -3.31
N VAL A 166 12.72 7.69 -4.16
CA VAL A 166 12.07 8.99 -3.92
C VAL A 166 11.19 8.95 -2.67
N TYR A 167 10.44 7.86 -2.44
CA TYR A 167 9.62 7.71 -1.24
C TYR A 167 10.45 7.40 0.01
N LEU A 168 11.56 6.67 -0.14
CA LEU A 168 12.39 6.26 0.98
C LEU A 168 13.36 7.35 1.44
N PHE A 169 13.93 8.11 0.52
CA PHE A 169 14.95 9.11 0.82
C PHE A 169 14.49 10.09 1.92
N PRO A 170 13.26 10.65 1.89
CA PRO A 170 12.75 11.49 2.96
C PRO A 170 12.62 10.77 4.31
N THR A 171 12.34 9.46 4.32
CA THR A 171 12.20 8.67 5.56
C THR A 171 13.51 8.50 6.32
N LEU A 172 14.66 8.51 5.63
CA LEU A 172 15.98 8.46 6.29
C LEU A 172 16.28 9.71 7.12
N PHE A 173 15.64 10.83 6.79
CA PHE A 173 15.87 12.12 7.46
C PHE A 173 14.79 12.46 8.50
N THR A 174 13.60 11.86 8.42
CA THR A 174 12.43 12.26 9.22
C THR A 174 12.17 11.42 10.48
N TYR A 175 12.77 10.24 10.64
CA TYR A 175 12.47 9.33 11.76
C TYR A 175 13.60 9.15 12.77
N ASP A 176 13.26 8.67 13.98
CA ASP A 176 14.17 8.43 15.09
C ASP A 176 15.29 7.43 14.78
N TRP A 177 16.42 7.57 15.47
CA TRP A 177 17.68 6.84 15.21
C TRP A 177 17.56 5.31 15.27
N GLU A 178 16.79 4.78 16.23
CA GLU A 178 16.55 3.32 16.32
C GLU A 178 15.79 2.79 15.10
N TYR A 179 14.90 3.61 14.55
CA TYR A 179 14.16 3.26 13.34
C TYR A 179 15.03 3.33 12.09
N LYS A 180 15.94 4.32 12.01
CA LYS A 180 16.95 4.37 10.94
C LYS A 180 17.80 3.09 10.92
N LYS A 181 18.19 2.58 12.10
CA LYS A 181 18.91 1.29 12.21
C LYS A 181 18.07 0.11 11.74
N LEU A 182 16.82 -0.01 12.16
CA LEU A 182 15.93 -1.10 11.72
C LEU A 182 15.74 -1.08 10.19
N MET A 183 15.53 0.11 9.61
CA MET A 183 15.47 0.27 8.16
C MET A 183 16.79 -0.13 7.51
N LEU A 184 17.93 0.36 7.98
CA LEU A 184 19.25 0.00 7.44
C LEU A 184 19.53 -1.51 7.51
N TYR A 185 19.15 -2.19 8.60
CA TYR A 185 19.31 -3.64 8.72
C TYR A 185 18.41 -4.40 7.75
N ALA A 186 17.16 -3.98 7.60
CA ALA A 186 16.26 -4.57 6.63
C ALA A 186 16.69 -4.31 5.18
N TRP A 187 17.23 -3.13 4.91
CA TRP A 187 17.84 -2.78 3.64
C TRP A 187 19.06 -3.64 3.34
N GLY A 188 19.95 -3.82 4.32
CA GLY A 188 21.08 -4.74 4.22
C GLY A 188 20.62 -6.17 3.95
N PHE A 189 19.56 -6.63 4.61
CA PHE A 189 18.99 -7.96 4.40
C PHE A 189 18.33 -8.13 3.03
N ILE A 190 17.51 -7.17 2.58
CA ILE A 190 16.83 -7.22 1.28
C ILE A 190 17.85 -7.10 0.14
N LEU A 191 18.79 -6.15 0.21
CA LEU A 191 19.84 -6.00 -0.80
C LEU A 191 20.77 -7.19 -0.80
N SER A 192 21.17 -7.73 0.35
CA SER A 192 21.99 -8.94 0.40
C SER A 192 21.23 -10.17 -0.10
N TYR A 193 19.94 -10.32 0.20
CA TYR A 193 19.11 -11.39 -0.34
C TYR A 193 18.99 -11.27 -1.86
N VAL A 194 18.62 -10.10 -2.39
CA VAL A 194 18.52 -9.85 -3.84
C VAL A 194 19.87 -10.07 -4.52
N PHE A 195 20.97 -9.58 -3.93
CA PHE A 195 22.33 -9.75 -4.43
C PHE A 195 22.79 -11.22 -4.43
N LEU A 196 22.63 -11.93 -3.31
CA LEU A 196 22.97 -13.35 -3.18
C LEU A 196 22.10 -14.19 -4.12
N TYR A 197 20.81 -13.87 -4.24
CA TYR A 197 19.88 -14.59 -5.10
C TYR A 197 20.15 -14.37 -6.60
N MET A 198 20.59 -13.16 -7.00
CA MET A 198 21.11 -12.89 -8.35
C MET A 198 22.43 -13.62 -8.62
N LEU A 199 23.29 -13.79 -7.61
CA LEU A 199 24.56 -14.52 -7.69
C LEU A 199 24.38 -16.04 -7.82
N PHE A 200 23.36 -16.60 -7.14
CA PHE A 200 23.16 -18.06 -7.02
C PHE A 200 22.07 -18.62 -7.94
N GLN A 201 21.63 -17.88 -8.97
CA GLN A 201 20.63 -18.27 -10.00
C GLN A 201 19.96 -19.63 -9.75
N TYR A 202 18.70 -19.65 -9.28
CA TYR A 202 17.87 -20.83 -9.48
C TYR A 202 17.63 -20.97 -10.99
N PRO A 203 18.21 -21.96 -11.69
CA PRO A 203 18.11 -22.06 -13.15
C PRO A 203 16.68 -22.34 -13.64
N SER A 204 15.76 -22.58 -12.72
CA SER A 204 14.38 -22.97 -12.97
C SER A 204 13.37 -21.82 -12.99
N LEU A 205 13.74 -20.60 -12.56
CA LEU A 205 12.81 -19.46 -12.49
C LEU A 205 13.13 -18.43 -13.57
N ASN A 206 12.08 -17.83 -14.14
CA ASN A 206 12.23 -16.79 -15.16
C ASN A 206 12.46 -15.43 -14.50
N LEU A 207 13.05 -14.48 -15.25
CA LEU A 207 13.38 -13.13 -14.76
C LEU A 207 12.19 -12.43 -14.05
N PHE A 208 10.98 -12.58 -14.59
CA PHE A 208 9.75 -12.06 -13.97
C PHE A 208 9.52 -12.60 -12.55
N ASP A 209 9.72 -13.90 -12.33
CA ASP A 209 9.50 -14.52 -11.02
C ASP A 209 10.47 -13.98 -9.96
N HIS A 210 11.73 -13.76 -10.36
CA HIS A 210 12.72 -13.15 -9.48
C HIS A 210 12.32 -11.73 -9.06
N VAL A 211 11.88 -10.91 -10.02
CA VAL A 211 11.44 -9.53 -9.79
C VAL A 211 10.17 -9.53 -8.92
N ARG A 212 9.19 -10.38 -9.23
CA ARG A 212 7.95 -10.58 -8.46
C ARG A 212 8.24 -10.90 -7.00
N ILE A 213 9.09 -11.90 -6.73
CA ILE A 213 9.44 -12.30 -5.36
C ILE A 213 10.11 -11.16 -4.60
N ALA A 214 11.07 -10.46 -5.22
CA ALA A 214 11.75 -9.34 -4.59
C ALA A 214 10.76 -8.23 -4.19
N PHE A 215 9.84 -7.87 -5.09
CA PHE A 215 8.80 -6.88 -4.80
C PHE A 215 7.85 -7.33 -3.68
N VAL A 216 7.42 -8.59 -3.68
CA VAL A 216 6.56 -9.14 -2.63
C VAL A 216 7.24 -9.12 -1.26
N LEU A 217 8.53 -9.46 -1.20
CA LEU A 217 9.31 -9.42 0.04
C LEU A 217 9.49 -7.99 0.57
N VAL A 218 9.79 -7.03 -0.32
CA VAL A 218 9.84 -5.62 0.04
C VAL A 218 8.49 -5.18 0.60
N MET A 219 7.39 -5.46 -0.10
CA MET A 219 6.05 -5.09 0.36
C MET A 219 5.73 -5.69 1.74
N LEU A 220 5.97 -6.98 1.94
CA LEU A 220 5.77 -7.65 3.22
C LEU A 220 6.58 -6.97 4.33
N PHE A 221 7.85 -6.63 4.05
CA PHE A 221 8.71 -5.95 5.00
C PHE A 221 8.13 -4.58 5.43
N PHE A 222 7.67 -3.76 4.49
CA PHE A 222 7.07 -2.46 4.81
C PHE A 222 5.77 -2.60 5.62
N TYR A 223 4.91 -3.56 5.28
CA TYR A 223 3.70 -3.81 6.07
C TYR A 223 4.03 -4.31 7.47
N LEU A 224 4.92 -5.28 7.64
CA LEU A 224 5.26 -5.78 8.97
C LEU A 224 6.01 -4.73 9.79
N GLY A 225 7.01 -4.06 9.20
CA GLY A 225 7.80 -3.01 9.85
C GLY A 225 6.94 -1.83 10.30
N SER A 226 5.94 -1.44 9.50
CA SER A 226 4.98 -0.41 9.91
C SER A 226 4.13 -0.81 11.10
N GLY A 227 3.86 -2.11 11.26
CA GLY A 227 3.06 -2.63 12.37
C GLY A 227 3.87 -2.61 13.66
N VAL A 228 5.09 -3.13 13.58
CA VAL A 228 6.07 -3.08 14.68
C VAL A 228 6.30 -1.65 15.15
N GLN A 229 6.46 -0.69 14.24
CA GLN A 229 6.63 0.72 14.61
C GLN A 229 5.41 1.29 15.32
N TYR A 230 4.20 0.95 14.86
CA TYR A 230 2.97 1.38 15.50
C TYR A 230 2.89 0.87 16.95
N PHE A 231 3.20 -0.41 17.16
CA PHE A 231 3.24 -0.98 18.51
C PHE A 231 4.33 -0.36 19.36
N TYR A 232 5.54 -0.22 18.84
CA TYR A 232 6.67 0.37 19.57
C TYR A 232 6.34 1.79 20.06
N LYS A 233 5.81 2.66 19.19
CA LYS A 233 5.44 4.04 19.56
C LYS A 233 4.33 4.13 20.60
N ASN A 234 3.45 3.12 20.65
CA ASN A 234 2.28 3.12 21.51
C ASN A 234 2.40 2.12 22.66
N TRP A 235 3.54 1.44 22.82
CA TRP A 235 3.71 0.35 23.78
C TRP A 235 3.46 0.81 25.21
N GLU A 236 4.02 1.96 25.58
CA GLU A 236 3.84 2.59 26.89
C GLU A 236 2.38 2.92 27.20
N VAL A 237 1.60 3.20 26.17
CA VAL A 237 0.19 3.56 26.29
C VAL A 237 -0.70 2.32 26.28
N LEU A 238 -0.30 1.26 25.57
CA LEU A 238 -1.05 0.00 25.45
C LEU A 238 -0.86 -0.94 26.65
N LYS A 239 0.23 -0.79 27.42
CA LYS A 239 0.52 -1.60 28.61
C LYS A 239 -0.17 -1.12 29.89
N GLY A 240 -0.75 0.08 29.88
CA GLY A 240 -1.53 0.67 30.98
C GLY A 240 -3.00 0.35 30.87
#